data_AF-A0A4V1IWH8-F1
#
_entry.id   AF-A0A4V1IWH8-F1
#
_cell.length_a   1.000
_cell.length_b   1.000
_cell.length_c   1.000
_cell.angle_alpha   90.00
_cell.angle_beta   90.00
_cell.angle_gamma   90.00
#
_symmetry.space_group_name_H-M   'P 1'
#
loop_
_entity.id
_entity.type
_entity.pdbx_description
1 polymer ?
#
loop_
_entity_poly.entity_id
_entity_poly.type
_entity_poly.pdbx_seq_one_letter_code
_entity_poly.pdbx_strand_id
1 'polypeptide(L)'
;MAFWRHIDRDALLQDGWEKTATYQWGIALHPLGELNALNYITKAQGDIEEMRARNSGLSLQTLCNVICTYLFMRNLLLAVSMLYKRPKMLAGWCCVLQTIAGLVYSISSLAVYLPDGPSCRIALWLVGVGSSISVLCVGTALLQKAYLVHHHNKWLLGFGITLLLPQPIFTYIVWTSPVVMTPWGGCLSCYPTYLPWAKLAMDMPINLVFSISFLVVVYQQYRQFGSAAWKRLIRNGIQTMCFIVLSNMICMLCVAFEVFGMFSEFFFIFDWVITSILLVHHCTAMRFSTSEPHKPHTRNILHELDSIKTAATAFAGKSTAMELGSGHYEAYANYRTMHWS
;
A
#
# COMPACT_ATOMS: atom_id res chain seq x y z
N MET A 1 -31.01 -13.75 12.56
CA MET A 1 -29.74 -13.84 11.81
C MET A 1 -28.62 -14.17 12.80
N ALA A 2 -28.27 -15.45 12.93
CA ALA A 2 -27.21 -15.94 13.81
C ALA A 2 -25.84 -16.00 13.09
N PHE A 3 -25.62 -15.10 12.12
CA PHE A 3 -24.50 -15.15 11.17
C PHE A 3 -23.14 -15.01 11.86
N TRP A 4 -23.10 -14.38 13.04
CA TRP A 4 -21.90 -14.15 13.84
C TRP A 4 -21.92 -14.97 15.13
N ARG A 5 -22.18 -16.27 15.05
CA ARG A 5 -21.82 -17.14 16.19
C ARG A 5 -20.32 -17.03 16.38
N HIS A 6 -19.90 -16.66 17.59
CA HIS A 6 -18.50 -16.62 17.98
C HIS A 6 -17.90 -17.99 17.69
N ILE A 7 -17.03 -18.07 16.69
CA ILE A 7 -16.34 -19.31 16.33
C ILE A 7 -15.13 -19.39 17.26
N ASP A 8 -15.23 -20.28 18.24
CA ASP A 8 -14.13 -20.54 19.14
C ASP A 8 -13.00 -21.27 18.37
N ARG A 9 -11.77 -20.80 18.54
CA ARG A 9 -10.60 -21.40 17.89
C ARG A 9 -10.38 -22.82 18.38
N ASP A 10 -10.62 -23.04 19.67
CA ASP A 10 -10.45 -24.34 20.32
C ASP A 10 -11.53 -25.33 19.86
N ALA A 11 -12.70 -24.84 19.45
CA ALA A 11 -13.73 -25.68 18.83
C ALA A 11 -13.38 -26.13 17.41
N LEU A 12 -12.56 -25.35 16.68
CA LEU A 12 -12.09 -25.75 15.34
C LEU A 12 -10.92 -26.74 15.41
N LEU A 13 -10.07 -26.61 16.42
CA LEU A 13 -8.89 -27.44 16.62
C LEU A 13 -9.11 -28.35 17.83
N GLN A 14 -9.70 -29.52 17.60
CA GLN A 14 -9.94 -30.51 18.67
C GLN A 14 -8.67 -30.80 19.47
N ASP A 15 -8.79 -30.86 20.80
CA ASP A 15 -7.65 -31.13 21.68
C ASP A 15 -6.85 -32.36 21.23
N GLY A 16 -5.55 -32.17 20.96
CA GLY A 16 -4.66 -33.24 20.53
C GLY A 16 -4.75 -33.63 19.06
N TRP A 17 -5.44 -32.85 18.21
CA TRP A 17 -5.50 -33.08 16.74
C TRP A 17 -4.11 -33.29 16.12
N GLU A 18 -3.09 -32.57 16.64
CA GLU A 18 -1.70 -32.65 16.22
C GLU A 18 -1.14 -34.08 16.27
N LYS A 19 -1.53 -34.88 17.28
CA LYS A 19 -1.04 -36.27 17.44
C LYS A 19 -1.44 -37.18 16.28
N THR A 20 -2.52 -36.83 15.58
CA THR A 20 -3.05 -37.58 14.43
C THR A 20 -2.77 -36.89 13.09
N ALA A 21 -2.11 -35.73 13.12
CA ALA A 21 -1.84 -34.94 11.92
C ALA A 21 -0.71 -35.56 11.09
N THR A 22 -0.78 -35.37 9.78
CA THR A 22 0.37 -35.60 8.89
C THR A 22 1.39 -34.49 9.15
N TYR A 23 2.67 -34.81 9.22
CA TYR A 23 3.72 -33.80 9.42
C TYR A 23 4.51 -33.58 8.12
N GLN A 24 4.74 -32.32 7.77
CA GLN A 24 5.66 -31.93 6.69
C GLN A 24 6.66 -30.93 7.23
N TRP A 25 7.95 -31.29 7.18
CA TRP A 25 9.06 -30.49 7.73
C TRP A 25 8.86 -30.12 9.22
N GLY A 26 8.24 -31.01 9.99
CA GLY A 26 7.94 -30.78 11.40
C GLY A 26 6.71 -29.90 11.66
N ILE A 27 6.00 -29.47 10.62
CA ILE A 27 4.75 -28.70 10.73
C ILE A 27 3.56 -29.67 10.67
N ALA A 28 2.68 -29.60 11.66
CA ALA A 28 1.46 -30.40 11.71
C ALA A 28 0.45 -29.92 10.64
N LEU A 29 0.00 -30.83 9.79
CA LEU A 29 -0.95 -30.55 8.72
C LEU A 29 -2.36 -30.95 9.12
N HIS A 30 -3.24 -29.95 9.30
CA HIS A 30 -4.64 -30.21 9.59
C HIS A 30 -5.36 -30.72 8.32
N PRO A 31 -6.07 -31.85 8.35
CA PRO A 31 -6.62 -32.50 7.15
C PRO A 31 -7.63 -31.64 6.39
N LEU A 32 -8.34 -30.73 7.07
CA LEU A 32 -9.26 -29.78 6.41
C LEU A 32 -8.52 -28.69 5.62
N GLY A 33 -7.29 -28.34 5.98
CA GLY A 33 -6.50 -27.36 5.24
C GLY A 33 -5.89 -27.90 3.95
N GLU A 34 -5.82 -29.22 3.81
CA GLU A 34 -5.33 -29.89 2.60
C GLU A 34 -6.41 -30.06 1.52
N LEU A 35 -7.66 -29.74 1.84
CA LEU A 35 -8.76 -29.84 0.89
C LEU A 35 -8.83 -28.59 0.00
N ASN A 36 -9.29 -28.78 -1.23
CA ASN A 36 -9.81 -27.70 -2.07
C ASN A 36 -11.32 -27.53 -1.82
N ALA A 37 -11.94 -26.50 -2.42
CA ALA A 37 -13.33 -26.15 -2.15
C ALA A 37 -14.30 -27.27 -2.56
N LEU A 38 -14.08 -27.89 -3.72
CA LEU A 38 -14.93 -28.97 -4.20
C LEU A 38 -14.87 -30.18 -3.27
N ASN A 39 -13.68 -30.64 -2.91
CA ASN A 39 -13.48 -31.77 -2.00
C ASN A 39 -14.07 -31.50 -0.61
N TYR A 40 -14.01 -30.26 -0.15
CA TYR A 40 -14.64 -29.86 1.11
C TYR A 40 -16.17 -29.90 1.04
N ILE A 41 -16.79 -29.44 -0.06
CA ILE A 41 -18.24 -29.51 -0.24
C ILE A 41 -18.71 -30.96 -0.40
N THR A 42 -18.02 -31.77 -1.21
CA THR A 42 -18.40 -33.18 -1.45
C THR A 42 -18.27 -34.06 -0.22
N LYS A 43 -17.39 -33.72 0.75
CA LYS A 43 -17.36 -34.41 2.05
C LYS A 43 -18.66 -34.29 2.85
N ALA A 44 -19.52 -33.31 2.57
CA ALA A 44 -20.84 -33.18 3.18
C ALA A 44 -21.94 -33.88 2.37
N GLN A 45 -21.59 -34.71 1.39
CA GLN A 45 -22.55 -35.45 0.57
C GLN A 45 -23.36 -36.41 1.47
N GLY A 46 -24.63 -36.06 1.69
CA GLY A 46 -25.54 -36.77 2.59
C GLY A 46 -26.31 -35.83 3.51
N ASP A 47 -25.75 -34.64 3.80
CA ASP A 47 -26.40 -33.58 4.56
C ASP A 47 -26.53 -32.31 3.70
N ILE A 48 -27.74 -32.05 3.23
CA ILE A 48 -28.03 -30.91 2.34
C ILE A 48 -27.85 -29.58 3.07
N GLU A 49 -28.12 -29.52 4.37
CA GLU A 49 -28.00 -28.27 5.14
C GLU A 49 -26.53 -27.91 5.33
N GLU A 50 -25.69 -28.89 5.68
CA GLU A 50 -24.26 -28.68 5.81
C GLU A 50 -23.62 -28.32 4.46
N MET A 51 -23.98 -29.03 3.39
CA MET A 51 -23.49 -28.72 2.04
C MET A 51 -23.85 -27.28 1.62
N ARG A 52 -25.08 -26.83 1.91
CA ARG A 52 -25.51 -25.45 1.64
C ARG A 52 -24.74 -24.43 2.47
N ALA A 53 -24.50 -24.71 3.75
CA ALA A 53 -23.73 -23.84 4.63
C ALA A 53 -22.29 -23.68 4.10
N ARG A 54 -21.59 -24.79 3.82
CA ARG A 54 -20.24 -24.81 3.26
C ARG A 54 -20.16 -24.04 1.93
N ASN A 55 -21.11 -24.27 1.03
CA ASN A 55 -21.17 -23.58 -0.26
C ASN A 55 -21.41 -22.07 -0.13
N SER A 56 -22.18 -21.63 0.88
CA SER A 56 -22.47 -20.21 1.09
C SER A 56 -21.24 -19.41 1.52
N GLY A 57 -20.48 -19.88 2.51
CA GLY A 57 -19.25 -19.19 2.97
C GLY A 57 -18.20 -19.14 1.85
N LEU A 58 -18.05 -20.25 1.14
CA LEU A 58 -17.23 -20.36 -0.05
C LEU A 58 -17.65 -19.37 -1.15
N SER A 59 -18.94 -19.29 -1.47
CA SER A 59 -19.45 -18.35 -2.48
C SER A 59 -19.13 -16.89 -2.12
N LEU A 60 -19.24 -16.52 -0.84
CA LEU A 60 -18.86 -15.19 -0.36
C LEU A 60 -17.36 -14.93 -0.52
N GLN A 61 -16.50 -15.88 -0.12
CA GLN A 61 -15.05 -15.76 -0.30
C GLN A 61 -14.69 -15.62 -1.79
N THR A 62 -15.36 -16.38 -2.67
CA THR A 62 -15.18 -16.27 -4.13
C THR A 62 -15.54 -14.90 -4.66
N LEU A 63 -16.68 -14.35 -4.23
CA LEU A 63 -17.10 -13.01 -4.63
C LEU A 63 -16.04 -11.96 -4.26
N CYS A 64 -15.51 -12.04 -3.03
CA CYS A 64 -14.42 -11.18 -2.58
C CYS A 64 -13.16 -11.35 -3.45
N ASN A 65 -12.78 -12.59 -3.77
CA ASN A 65 -11.61 -12.88 -4.60
C ASN A 65 -11.75 -12.40 -6.05
N VAL A 66 -12.95 -12.46 -6.64
CA VAL A 66 -13.22 -11.89 -7.98
C VAL A 66 -13.01 -10.37 -7.97
N ILE A 67 -13.56 -9.69 -6.95
CA ILE A 67 -13.37 -8.23 -6.78
C ILE A 67 -11.88 -7.90 -6.61
N CYS A 68 -11.17 -8.62 -5.75
CA CYS A 68 -9.74 -8.43 -5.53
C CYS A 68 -8.93 -8.66 -6.82
N THR A 69 -9.24 -9.71 -7.58
CA THR A 69 -8.61 -10.02 -8.86
C THR A 69 -8.78 -8.87 -9.86
N TYR A 70 -9.99 -8.35 -9.99
CA TYR A 70 -10.25 -7.19 -10.86
C TYR A 70 -9.44 -5.96 -10.44
N LEU A 71 -9.41 -5.65 -9.13
CA LEU A 71 -8.67 -4.51 -8.59
C LEU A 71 -7.15 -4.65 -8.80
N PHE A 72 -6.58 -5.83 -8.51
CA PHE A 72 -5.16 -6.10 -8.73
C PHE A 72 -4.80 -6.07 -10.22
N MET A 73 -5.64 -6.61 -11.09
CA MET A 73 -5.41 -6.56 -12.54
C MET A 73 -5.41 -5.12 -13.05
N ARG A 74 -6.38 -4.30 -12.62
CA ARG A 74 -6.41 -2.86 -12.95
C ARG A 74 -5.16 -2.13 -12.45
N ASN A 75 -4.76 -2.38 -11.20
CA ASN A 75 -3.58 -1.77 -10.61
C ASN A 75 -2.29 -2.22 -11.32
N LEU A 76 -2.20 -3.47 -11.75
CA LEU A 76 -1.07 -4.01 -12.51
C LEU A 76 -0.92 -3.28 -13.84
N LEU A 77 -2.01 -3.10 -14.60
CA LEU A 77 -1.98 -2.37 -15.87
C LEU A 77 -1.47 -0.92 -15.69
N LEU A 78 -1.92 -0.24 -14.63
CA LEU A 78 -1.46 1.10 -14.29
C LEU A 78 0.02 1.09 -13.87
N ALA A 79 0.43 0.13 -13.03
CA ALA A 79 1.80 -0.02 -12.56
C ALA A 79 2.78 -0.29 -13.72
N VAL A 80 2.42 -1.18 -14.64
CA VAL A 80 3.21 -1.45 -15.85
C VAL A 80 3.32 -0.20 -16.73
N SER A 81 2.24 0.56 -16.91
CA SER A 81 2.29 1.84 -17.66
C SER A 81 3.22 2.87 -17.00
N MET A 82 3.28 2.90 -15.67
CA MET A 82 4.22 3.75 -14.93
C MET A 82 5.67 3.27 -15.13
N LEU A 83 5.90 1.97 -15.00
CA LEU A 83 7.21 1.36 -15.10
C LEU A 83 7.81 1.51 -16.51
N TYR A 84 7.01 1.26 -17.55
CA TYR A 84 7.43 1.39 -18.94
C TYR A 84 7.94 2.81 -19.26
N LYS A 85 7.31 3.83 -18.68
CA LYS A 85 7.67 5.23 -18.94
C LYS A 85 8.86 5.72 -18.11
N ARG A 86 9.11 5.13 -16.94
CA ARG A 86 10.22 5.51 -16.04
C ARG A 86 10.80 4.26 -15.34
N PRO A 87 11.57 3.42 -16.06
CA PRO A 87 12.06 2.15 -15.52
C PRO A 87 13.04 2.29 -14.35
N LYS A 88 13.64 3.48 -14.18
CA LYS A 88 14.58 3.77 -13.08
C LYS A 88 13.89 4.09 -11.74
N MET A 89 12.58 4.27 -11.71
CA MET A 89 11.86 4.63 -10.48
C MET A 89 11.47 3.38 -9.68
N LEU A 90 12.13 3.13 -8.54
CA LEU A 90 11.89 1.95 -7.67
C LEU A 90 10.42 1.78 -7.25
N ALA A 91 9.71 2.87 -6.97
CA ALA A 91 8.29 2.81 -6.63
C ALA A 91 7.43 2.14 -7.73
N GLY A 92 7.80 2.30 -9.01
CA GLY A 92 7.13 1.62 -10.12
C GLY A 92 7.29 0.10 -10.05
N TRP A 93 8.50 -0.37 -9.77
CA TRP A 93 8.80 -1.80 -9.54
C TRP A 93 8.06 -2.35 -8.32
N CYS A 94 8.02 -1.60 -7.23
CA CYS A 94 7.30 -1.99 -6.01
C CYS A 94 5.80 -2.18 -6.29
N CYS A 95 5.17 -1.25 -7.01
CA CYS A 95 3.77 -1.36 -7.42
C CYS A 95 3.51 -2.60 -8.31
N VAL A 96 4.40 -2.90 -9.26
CA VAL A 96 4.28 -4.09 -10.12
C VAL A 96 4.42 -5.37 -9.29
N LEU A 97 5.44 -5.47 -8.44
CA LEU A 97 5.68 -6.65 -7.62
C LEU A 97 4.51 -6.93 -6.66
N GLN A 98 4.01 -5.88 -6.01
CA GLN A 98 2.86 -5.97 -5.10
C GLN A 98 1.58 -6.42 -5.82
N THR A 99 1.31 -5.89 -7.02
CA THR A 99 0.09 -6.23 -7.79
C THR A 99 0.17 -7.61 -8.43
N ILE A 100 1.36 -8.06 -8.87
CA ILE A 100 1.58 -9.44 -9.32
C ILE A 100 1.34 -10.41 -8.16
N ALA A 101 1.90 -10.15 -6.97
CA ALA A 101 1.70 -11.01 -5.81
C ALA A 101 0.21 -11.12 -5.44
N GLY A 102 -0.51 -9.99 -5.46
CA GLY A 102 -1.96 -9.97 -5.21
C GLY A 102 -2.76 -10.74 -6.26
N LEU A 103 -2.38 -10.63 -7.53
CA LEU A 103 -3.02 -11.33 -8.64
C LEU A 103 -2.75 -12.84 -8.59
N VAL A 104 -1.53 -13.26 -8.27
CA VAL A 104 -1.19 -14.68 -8.08
C VAL A 104 -2.03 -15.27 -6.95
N TYR A 105 -2.08 -14.59 -5.80
CA TYR A 105 -2.93 -15.01 -4.68
C TYR A 105 -4.41 -15.13 -5.07
N SER A 106 -4.96 -14.11 -5.74
CA SER A 106 -6.39 -14.06 -6.03
C SER A 106 -6.79 -15.09 -7.10
N ILE A 107 -5.96 -15.30 -8.13
CA ILE A 107 -6.15 -16.35 -9.14
C ILE A 107 -6.05 -17.74 -8.49
N SER A 108 -5.02 -17.98 -7.67
CA SER A 108 -4.89 -19.25 -6.96
C SER A 108 -6.07 -19.52 -6.04
N SER A 109 -6.59 -18.50 -5.36
CA SER A 109 -7.78 -18.62 -4.51
C SER A 109 -9.05 -18.92 -5.31
N LEU A 110 -9.20 -18.37 -6.52
CA LEU A 110 -10.29 -18.74 -7.43
C LEU A 110 -10.11 -20.18 -7.97
N ALA A 111 -8.86 -20.60 -8.20
CA ALA A 111 -8.55 -21.95 -8.67
C ALA A 111 -8.88 -23.04 -7.64
N VAL A 112 -9.08 -22.70 -6.35
CA VAL A 112 -9.52 -23.65 -5.31
C VAL A 112 -10.87 -24.33 -5.66
N TYR A 113 -11.65 -23.77 -6.57
CA TYR A 113 -12.92 -24.34 -7.07
C TYR A 113 -12.77 -25.30 -8.25
N LEU A 114 -11.58 -25.40 -8.84
CA LEU A 114 -11.34 -26.32 -9.94
C LEU A 114 -11.14 -27.74 -9.39
N PRO A 115 -11.52 -28.78 -10.16
CA PRO A 115 -11.07 -30.13 -9.86
C PRO A 115 -9.54 -30.11 -9.82
N ASP A 116 -8.96 -30.74 -8.80
CA ASP A 116 -7.51 -30.74 -8.54
C ASP A 116 -6.89 -29.33 -8.35
N GLY A 117 -7.73 -28.34 -7.99
CA GLY A 117 -7.28 -27.02 -7.59
C GLY A 117 -6.39 -27.03 -6.35
N PRO A 118 -5.66 -25.92 -6.08
CA PRO A 118 -4.78 -25.82 -4.92
C PRO A 118 -5.55 -26.05 -3.62
N SER A 119 -4.87 -26.63 -2.64
CA SER A 119 -5.42 -26.74 -1.29
C SER A 119 -5.57 -25.38 -0.65
N CYS A 120 -6.47 -25.31 0.33
CA CYS A 120 -6.69 -24.13 1.16
C CYS A 120 -5.40 -23.58 1.78
N ARG A 121 -4.50 -24.49 2.20
CA ARG A 121 -3.17 -24.16 2.71
C ARG A 121 -2.32 -23.40 1.70
N ILE A 122 -2.25 -23.87 0.46
CA ILE A 122 -1.45 -23.22 -0.59
C ILE A 122 -1.96 -21.78 -0.81
N ALA A 123 -3.28 -21.58 -0.84
CA ALA A 123 -3.85 -20.25 -0.97
C ALA A 123 -3.44 -19.32 0.21
N LEU A 124 -3.42 -19.84 1.43
CA LEU A 124 -2.98 -19.06 2.60
C LEU A 124 -1.46 -18.84 2.66
N TRP A 125 -0.65 -19.75 2.12
CA TRP A 125 0.79 -19.51 1.99
C TRP A 125 1.05 -18.38 0.98
N LEU A 126 0.31 -18.37 -0.13
CA LEU A 126 0.39 -17.30 -1.12
C LEU A 126 -0.04 -15.95 -0.54
N VAL A 127 -1.09 -15.90 0.29
CA VAL A 127 -1.45 -14.64 0.97
C VAL A 127 -0.36 -14.18 1.93
N GLY A 128 0.22 -15.10 2.72
CA GLY A 128 1.28 -14.77 3.69
C GLY A 128 2.57 -14.27 3.02
N VAL A 129 2.96 -14.84 1.87
CA VAL A 129 4.10 -14.37 1.08
C VAL A 129 3.77 -13.03 0.43
N GLY A 130 2.61 -12.94 -0.22
CA GLY A 130 2.18 -11.74 -0.94
C GLY A 130 1.98 -10.52 -0.03
N SER A 131 1.45 -10.72 1.18
CA SER A 131 1.32 -9.66 2.19
C SER A 131 2.68 -9.13 2.64
N SER A 132 3.67 -9.99 2.83
CA SER A 132 5.02 -9.54 3.21
C SER A 132 5.73 -8.81 2.08
N ILE A 133 5.59 -9.29 0.84
CA ILE A 133 6.06 -8.56 -0.35
C ILE A 133 5.43 -7.17 -0.39
N SER A 134 4.11 -7.08 -0.17
CA SER A 134 3.37 -5.82 -0.16
C SER A 134 3.93 -4.84 0.88
N VAL A 135 4.09 -5.28 2.13
CA VAL A 135 4.60 -4.42 3.21
C VAL A 135 6.03 -3.95 2.91
N LEU A 136 6.89 -4.84 2.40
CA LEU A 136 8.26 -4.47 2.00
C LEU A 136 8.25 -3.46 0.83
N CYS A 137 7.39 -3.64 -0.17
CA CYS A 137 7.23 -2.73 -1.30
C CYS A 137 6.75 -1.34 -0.86
N VAL A 138 5.72 -1.28 0.00
CA VAL A 138 5.18 -0.03 0.53
C VAL A 138 6.21 0.66 1.41
N GLY A 139 6.83 -0.07 2.33
CA GLY A 139 7.89 0.43 3.21
C GLY A 139 9.08 0.98 2.42
N THR A 140 9.51 0.28 1.36
CA THR A 140 10.59 0.73 0.47
C THR A 140 10.21 2.01 -0.27
N ALA A 141 9.00 2.10 -0.82
CA ALA A 141 8.52 3.28 -1.53
C ALA A 141 8.44 4.51 -0.61
N LEU A 142 7.95 4.35 0.63
CA LEU A 142 7.91 5.41 1.62
C LEU A 142 9.30 5.80 2.10
N LEU A 143 10.18 4.83 2.36
CA LEU A 143 11.56 5.06 2.79
C LEU A 143 12.37 5.81 1.72
N GLN A 144 12.19 5.46 0.44
CA GLN A 144 12.83 6.19 -0.66
C GLN A 144 12.41 7.67 -0.67
N LYS A 145 11.12 7.96 -0.46
CA LYS A 145 10.62 9.33 -0.41
C LYS A 145 11.16 10.07 0.80
N ALA A 146 11.12 9.46 1.98
CA ALA A 146 11.64 10.08 3.19
C ALA A 146 13.15 10.35 3.08
N TYR A 147 13.92 9.41 2.52
CA TYR A 147 15.35 9.56 2.28
C TYR A 147 15.68 10.74 1.35
N LEU A 148 14.94 10.89 0.25
CA LEU A 148 15.12 12.01 -0.69
C LEU A 148 14.79 13.35 -0.04
N VAL A 149 13.73 13.41 0.76
CA VAL A 149 13.32 14.68 1.39
C VAL A 149 14.26 15.08 2.53
N HIS A 150 14.81 14.13 3.28
CA HIS A 150 15.78 14.37 4.35
C HIS A 150 17.23 14.50 3.84
N HIS A 151 17.42 15.08 2.66
CA HIS A 151 18.75 15.34 2.06
C HIS A 151 19.70 14.13 2.10
N HIS A 152 19.20 12.93 1.78
CA HIS A 152 20.01 11.70 1.73
C HIS A 152 20.59 11.28 3.10
N ASN A 153 19.86 11.50 4.19
CA ASN A 153 20.29 11.05 5.51
C ASN A 153 20.36 9.51 5.60
N LYS A 154 21.59 8.99 5.67
CA LYS A 154 21.87 7.54 5.75
C LYS A 154 21.31 6.87 7.02
N TRP A 155 21.19 7.62 8.13
CA TRP A 155 20.63 7.08 9.37
C TRP A 155 19.16 6.70 9.24
N LEU A 156 18.38 7.54 8.55
CA LEU A 156 16.97 7.27 8.26
C LEU A 156 16.81 5.99 7.44
N LEU A 157 17.67 5.81 6.42
CA LEU A 157 17.68 4.63 5.59
C LEU A 157 18.03 3.37 6.39
N GLY A 158 19.09 3.43 7.20
CA GLY A 158 19.51 2.31 8.06
C GLY A 158 18.39 1.89 9.02
N PHE A 159 17.80 2.86 9.73
CA PHE A 159 16.70 2.60 10.65
C PHE A 159 15.47 2.02 9.95
N GLY A 160 15.10 2.56 8.79
CA GLY A 160 13.99 2.04 7.99
C GLY A 160 14.21 0.59 7.53
N ILE A 161 15.42 0.24 7.10
CA ILE A 161 15.77 -1.15 6.72
C ILE A 161 15.69 -2.06 7.95
N THR A 162 16.23 -1.64 9.09
CA THR A 162 16.17 -2.41 10.35
C THR A 162 14.73 -2.68 10.77
N LEU A 163 13.81 -1.71 10.60
CA LEU A 163 12.40 -1.92 10.91
C LEU A 163 11.66 -2.82 9.91
N LEU A 164 12.09 -2.87 8.65
CA LEU A 164 11.49 -3.73 7.62
C LEU A 164 11.99 -5.18 7.68
N LEU A 165 13.18 -5.41 8.25
CA LEU A 165 13.81 -6.73 8.32
C LEU A 165 12.98 -7.81 9.03
N PRO A 166 12.21 -7.53 10.12
CA PRO A 166 11.39 -8.53 10.79
C PRO A 166 10.15 -8.96 10.02
N GLN A 167 9.75 -8.26 8.94
CA GLN A 167 8.48 -8.53 8.24
C GLN A 167 8.32 -9.98 7.74
N PRO A 168 9.35 -10.70 7.24
CA PRO A 168 9.24 -12.11 6.86
C PRO A 168 8.88 -13.06 8.01
N ILE A 169 9.10 -12.65 9.28
CA ILE A 169 8.70 -13.45 10.45
C ILE A 169 7.18 -13.66 10.45
N PHE A 170 6.40 -12.67 10.02
CA PHE A 170 4.95 -12.81 9.88
C PHE A 170 4.57 -13.94 8.91
N THR A 171 5.21 -13.98 7.74
CA THR A 171 5.00 -15.06 6.77
C THR A 171 5.35 -16.42 7.36
N TYR A 172 6.45 -16.51 8.10
CA TYR A 172 6.85 -17.76 8.73
C TYR A 172 5.80 -18.27 9.72
N ILE A 173 5.24 -17.39 10.57
CA ILE A 173 4.20 -17.80 11.52
C ILE A 173 2.91 -18.20 10.79
N VAL A 174 2.50 -17.46 9.75
CA VAL A 174 1.34 -17.85 8.92
C VAL A 174 1.57 -19.20 8.24
N TRP A 175 2.81 -19.48 7.80
CA TRP A 175 3.18 -20.74 7.17
C TRP A 175 3.06 -21.93 8.14
N THR A 176 3.53 -21.75 9.37
CA THR A 176 3.49 -22.80 10.40
C THR A 176 2.13 -22.92 11.09
N SER A 177 1.24 -21.94 10.93
CA SER A 177 -0.08 -21.96 11.55
C SER A 177 -1.01 -23.02 10.91
N PRO A 178 -1.84 -23.71 11.70
CA PRO A 178 -2.82 -24.65 11.17
C PRO A 178 -3.84 -23.93 10.29
N VAL A 179 -4.20 -24.57 9.18
CA VAL A 179 -5.17 -24.06 8.22
C VAL A 179 -6.39 -24.96 8.24
N VAL A 180 -7.58 -24.37 8.30
CA VAL A 180 -8.84 -25.10 8.33
C VAL A 180 -9.86 -24.49 7.36
N MET A 181 -10.62 -25.34 6.69
CA MET A 181 -11.80 -24.90 5.94
C MET A 181 -13.02 -24.91 6.86
N THR A 182 -13.70 -23.77 6.93
CA THR A 182 -14.90 -23.57 7.73
C THR A 182 -16.11 -23.30 6.83
N PRO A 183 -17.33 -23.67 7.28
CA PRO A 183 -18.52 -23.47 6.46
C PRO A 183 -18.87 -22.00 6.25
N TRP A 184 -18.46 -21.12 7.16
CA TRP A 184 -18.85 -19.70 7.16
C TRP A 184 -17.83 -18.78 6.50
N GLY A 185 -16.53 -19.10 6.57
CA GLY A 185 -15.45 -18.26 6.04
C GLY A 185 -14.64 -18.89 4.92
N GLY A 186 -14.91 -20.14 4.57
CA GLY A 186 -14.06 -20.91 3.68
C GLY A 186 -12.69 -21.12 4.32
N CYS A 187 -11.63 -20.65 3.68
CA CYS A 187 -10.26 -20.83 4.16
C CYS A 187 -9.87 -19.88 5.28
N LEU A 188 -9.58 -20.41 6.47
CA LEU A 188 -9.11 -19.64 7.63
C LEU A 188 -7.76 -20.15 8.15
N SER A 189 -6.93 -19.23 8.64
CA SER A 189 -5.70 -19.56 9.37
C SER A 189 -5.94 -19.49 10.88
N CYS A 190 -5.71 -20.59 11.59
CA CYS A 190 -5.77 -20.64 13.05
C CYS A 190 -4.41 -20.21 13.64
N TYR A 191 -4.06 -18.93 13.47
CA TYR A 191 -2.84 -18.36 14.03
C TYR A 191 -2.92 -18.20 15.55
N PRO A 192 -1.78 -18.11 16.27
CA PRO A 192 -1.79 -17.90 17.72
C PRO A 192 -2.28 -16.50 18.11
N THR A 193 -2.91 -16.35 19.28
CA THR A 193 -3.55 -15.08 19.73
C THR A 193 -2.61 -13.89 19.81
N TYR A 194 -1.29 -14.12 19.94
CA TYR A 194 -0.30 -13.04 19.94
C TYR A 194 0.04 -12.52 18.53
N LEU A 195 -0.30 -13.22 17.45
CA LEU A 195 0.10 -12.85 16.09
C LEU A 195 -0.44 -11.47 15.67
N PRO A 196 -1.73 -11.12 15.85
CA PRO A 196 -2.24 -9.79 15.52
C PRO A 196 -1.49 -8.67 16.24
N TRP A 197 -1.20 -8.88 17.53
CA TRP A 197 -0.43 -7.94 18.36
C TRP A 197 1.03 -7.82 17.92
N ALA A 198 1.67 -8.94 17.58
CA ALA A 198 3.02 -8.93 17.03
C ALA A 198 3.07 -8.19 15.68
N LYS A 199 2.08 -8.41 14.81
CA LYS A 199 1.98 -7.71 13.53
C LYS A 199 1.76 -6.21 13.73
N LEU A 200 0.89 -5.82 14.66
CA LEU A 200 0.71 -4.42 15.05
C LEU A 200 2.01 -3.81 15.58
N ALA A 201 2.73 -4.51 16.46
CA ALA A 201 4.00 -4.06 17.02
C ALA A 201 5.12 -3.92 15.96
N MET A 202 5.08 -4.70 14.88
CA MET A 202 6.03 -4.58 13.76
C MET A 202 5.67 -3.41 12.84
N ASP A 203 4.39 -3.19 12.55
CA ASP A 203 3.96 -2.17 11.58
C ASP A 203 3.82 -0.77 12.19
N MET A 204 3.42 -0.68 13.46
CA MET A 204 3.20 0.59 14.14
C MET A 204 4.46 1.47 14.16
N PRO A 205 5.67 0.99 14.50
CA PRO A 205 6.89 1.80 14.45
C PRO A 205 7.19 2.32 13.05
N ILE A 206 7.00 1.50 12.01
CA ILE A 206 7.23 1.87 10.62
C ILE A 206 6.29 3.02 10.23
N ASN A 207 5.00 2.83 10.48
CA ASN A 207 3.98 3.82 10.18
C ASN A 207 4.19 5.11 10.97
N LEU A 208 4.56 5.02 12.25
CA LEU A 208 4.84 6.17 13.09
C LEU A 208 6.03 6.98 12.57
N VAL A 209 7.13 6.32 12.25
CA VAL A 209 8.36 6.96 11.74
C VAL A 209 8.09 7.67 10.41
N PHE A 210 7.38 7.01 9.50
CA PHE A 210 7.01 7.63 8.23
C PHE A 210 6.06 8.79 8.45
N SER A 211 5.07 8.67 9.33
CA SER A 211 4.14 9.76 9.66
C SER A 211 4.85 10.98 10.22
N ILE A 212 5.78 10.79 11.17
CA ILE A 212 6.58 11.87 11.74
C ILE A 212 7.45 12.51 10.65
N SER A 213 8.12 11.69 9.83
CA SER A 213 8.96 12.18 8.73
C SER A 213 8.14 13.05 7.77
N PHE A 214 6.96 12.58 7.35
CA PHE A 214 6.09 13.36 6.48
C PHE A 214 5.55 14.62 7.15
N LEU A 215 5.16 14.56 8.43
CA LEU A 215 4.65 15.72 9.15
C LEU A 215 5.70 16.82 9.31
N VAL A 216 6.96 16.45 9.56
CA VAL A 216 8.08 17.41 9.60
C VAL A 216 8.26 18.10 8.25
N VAL A 217 8.20 17.34 7.16
CA VAL A 217 8.31 17.89 5.79
C VAL A 217 7.16 18.83 5.47
N VAL A 218 5.94 18.39 5.77
CA VAL A 218 4.69 19.18 5.65
C VAL A 218 4.84 20.51 6.39
N TYR A 219 5.31 20.46 7.64
CA TYR A 219 5.50 21.65 8.46
C TYR A 219 6.56 22.61 7.89
N GLN A 220 7.69 22.08 7.41
CA GLN A 220 8.74 22.90 6.79
C GLN A 220 8.25 23.57 5.50
N GLN A 221 7.55 22.82 4.65
CA GLN A 221 6.98 23.33 3.39
C GLN A 221 5.91 24.39 3.64
N TYR A 222 5.04 24.16 4.63
CA TYR A 222 4.06 25.15 5.08
C TYR A 222 4.72 26.48 5.48
N ARG A 223 5.80 26.41 6.27
CA ARG A 223 6.54 27.59 6.72
C ARG A 223 7.26 28.32 5.58
N GLN A 224 7.72 27.61 4.55
CA GLN A 224 8.48 28.21 3.44
C GLN A 224 7.61 28.82 2.34
N PHE A 225 6.54 28.15 1.91
CA PHE A 225 5.80 28.51 0.68
C PHE A 225 4.51 29.31 0.91
N GLY A 226 4.09 29.50 2.18
CA GLY A 226 2.84 30.19 2.51
C GLY A 226 1.58 29.41 2.07
N SER A 227 0.40 29.95 2.38
CA SER A 227 -0.87 29.21 2.35
C SER A 227 -1.39 28.82 0.95
N ALA A 228 -1.07 29.59 -0.11
CA ALA A 228 -1.66 29.40 -1.43
C ALA A 228 -1.02 28.26 -2.24
N ALA A 229 0.32 28.22 -2.33
CA ALA A 229 1.05 27.11 -2.96
C ALA A 229 0.87 25.80 -2.16
N TRP A 230 0.83 25.94 -0.83
CA TRP A 230 0.54 24.86 0.11
C TRP A 230 -0.78 24.13 -0.17
N LYS A 231 -1.85 24.88 -0.42
CA LYS A 231 -3.18 24.29 -0.72
C LYS A 231 -3.16 23.39 -1.97
N ARG A 232 -2.34 23.72 -2.97
CA ARG A 232 -2.17 22.88 -4.18
C ARG A 232 -1.31 21.64 -3.90
N LEU A 233 -0.24 21.77 -3.12
CA LEU A 233 0.67 20.67 -2.80
C LEU A 233 0.02 19.60 -1.90
N ILE A 234 -0.75 20.02 -0.88
CA ILE A 234 -1.46 19.08 0.01
C ILE A 234 -2.42 18.19 -0.76
N ARG A 235 -3.19 18.79 -1.68
CA ARG A 235 -4.34 18.14 -2.31
C ARG A 235 -3.95 16.88 -3.09
N ASN A 236 -2.72 16.78 -3.58
CA ASN A 236 -2.33 15.69 -4.47
C ASN A 236 -1.43 14.64 -3.79
N GLY A 237 -0.46 15.05 -2.96
CA GLY A 237 0.55 14.13 -2.40
C GLY A 237 0.34 13.77 -0.93
N ILE A 238 0.16 14.78 -0.08
CA ILE A 238 0.12 14.59 1.39
C ILE A 238 -1.16 13.87 1.81
N GLN A 239 -2.30 14.23 1.20
CA GLN A 239 -3.58 13.62 1.52
C GLN A 239 -3.59 12.11 1.22
N THR A 240 -3.04 11.68 0.09
CA THR A 240 -3.00 10.26 -0.30
C THR A 240 -2.03 9.46 0.59
N MET A 241 -0.86 10.01 0.93
CA MET A 241 0.05 9.38 1.89
C MET A 241 -0.58 9.23 3.29
N CYS A 242 -1.28 10.26 3.77
CA CYS A 242 -2.00 10.20 5.04
C CYS A 242 -3.10 9.12 5.03
N PHE A 243 -3.86 9.02 3.93
CA PHE A 243 -4.85 7.95 3.78
C PHE A 243 -4.24 6.54 3.80
N ILE A 244 -3.04 6.35 3.24
CA ILE A 244 -2.34 5.05 3.31
C ILE A 244 -2.05 4.68 4.77
N VAL A 245 -1.43 5.59 5.52
CA VAL A 245 -1.08 5.34 6.93
C VAL A 245 -2.33 5.13 7.77
N LEU A 246 -3.35 5.99 7.62
CA LEU A 246 -4.58 5.89 8.40
C LEU A 246 -5.35 4.61 8.09
N SER A 247 -5.45 4.23 6.81
CA SER A 247 -6.10 2.98 6.41
C SER A 247 -5.39 1.78 7.02
N ASN A 248 -4.06 1.75 6.94
CA ASN A 248 -3.27 0.66 7.51
C ASN A 248 -3.43 0.59 9.02
N MET A 249 -3.38 1.73 9.72
CA MET A 249 -3.59 1.79 11.16
C MET A 249 -4.98 1.30 11.56
N ILE A 250 -6.04 1.71 10.87
CA ILE A 250 -7.40 1.26 11.16
C ILE A 250 -7.54 -0.24 10.92
N CYS A 251 -7.07 -0.76 9.78
CA CYS A 251 -7.11 -2.19 9.50
C CYS A 251 -6.34 -2.99 10.56
N MET A 252 -5.16 -2.53 10.96
CA MET A 252 -4.33 -3.18 11.96
C MET A 252 -4.97 -3.19 13.35
N LEU A 253 -5.65 -2.10 13.76
CA LEU A 253 -6.41 -2.08 15.00
C LEU A 253 -7.61 -3.03 14.92
N CYS A 254 -8.32 -3.09 13.80
CA CYS A 254 -9.42 -4.04 13.61
C CYS A 254 -8.97 -5.51 13.73
N VAL A 255 -7.77 -5.84 13.21
CA VAL A 255 -7.17 -7.17 13.38
C VAL A 255 -6.75 -7.40 14.84
N ALA A 256 -6.01 -6.47 15.44
CA ALA A 256 -5.46 -6.63 16.80
C ALA A 256 -6.55 -6.79 17.87
N PHE A 257 -7.68 -6.09 17.72
CA PHE A 257 -8.84 -6.21 18.60
C PHE A 257 -9.81 -7.32 18.21
N GLU A 258 -9.49 -8.11 17.17
CA GLU A 258 -10.33 -9.18 16.64
C GLU A 258 -11.80 -8.74 16.49
N VAL A 259 -12.05 -7.58 15.86
CA VAL A 259 -13.39 -6.94 15.77
C VAL A 259 -14.46 -7.89 15.21
N PHE A 260 -14.07 -8.81 14.33
CA PHE A 260 -14.94 -9.88 13.79
C PHE A 260 -14.48 -11.29 14.18
N GLY A 261 -13.78 -11.45 15.30
CA GLY A 261 -13.19 -12.72 15.73
C GLY A 261 -12.17 -13.23 14.69
N MET A 262 -12.23 -14.53 14.33
CA MET A 262 -11.32 -15.11 13.33
C MET A 262 -11.48 -14.52 11.93
N PHE A 263 -12.64 -13.95 11.58
CA PHE A 263 -12.82 -13.24 10.30
C PHE A 263 -12.03 -11.94 10.21
N SER A 264 -11.44 -11.48 11.31
CA SER A 264 -10.59 -10.29 11.29
C SER A 264 -9.36 -10.48 10.40
N GLU A 265 -8.98 -11.71 10.07
CA GLU A 265 -7.90 -11.98 9.09
C GLU A 265 -8.18 -11.38 7.70
N PHE A 266 -9.46 -11.23 7.31
CA PHE A 266 -9.81 -10.61 6.03
C PHE A 266 -9.39 -9.14 5.96
N PHE A 267 -9.23 -8.45 7.10
CA PHE A 267 -8.69 -7.10 7.13
C PHE A 267 -7.23 -7.03 6.66
N PHE A 268 -6.44 -8.10 6.77
CA PHE A 268 -5.10 -8.14 6.14
C PHE A 268 -5.19 -8.08 4.62
N ILE A 269 -6.15 -8.80 4.03
CA ILE A 269 -6.38 -8.80 2.59
C ILE A 269 -6.93 -7.44 2.15
N PHE A 270 -7.89 -6.87 2.90
CA PHE A 270 -8.43 -5.55 2.59
C PHE A 270 -7.37 -4.45 2.71
N ASP A 271 -6.55 -4.46 3.76
CA ASP A 271 -5.42 -3.54 3.90
C ASP A 271 -4.48 -3.64 2.71
N TRP A 272 -4.14 -4.86 2.29
CA TRP A 272 -3.30 -5.09 1.12
C TRP A 272 -3.91 -4.50 -0.16
N VAL A 273 -5.19 -4.78 -0.43
CA VAL A 273 -5.90 -4.25 -1.61
C VAL A 273 -5.98 -2.73 -1.59
N ILE A 274 -6.39 -2.15 -0.46
CA ILE A 274 -6.53 -0.69 -0.29
C ILE A 274 -5.16 -0.02 -0.47
N THR A 275 -4.14 -0.53 0.20
CA THR A 275 -2.78 0.01 0.12
C THR A 275 -2.22 -0.08 -1.30
N SER A 276 -2.49 -1.17 -2.03
CA SER A 276 -2.11 -1.30 -3.45
C SER A 276 -2.78 -0.23 -4.33
N ILE A 277 -4.09 0.00 -4.16
CA ILE A 277 -4.83 1.02 -4.90
C ILE A 277 -4.27 2.42 -4.59
N LEU A 278 -4.09 2.73 -3.31
CA LEU A 278 -3.61 4.05 -2.88
C LEU A 278 -2.17 4.30 -3.34
N LEU A 279 -1.29 3.29 -3.30
CA LEU A 279 0.10 3.42 -3.74
C LEU A 279 0.17 3.67 -5.26
N VAL A 280 -0.59 2.92 -6.06
CA VAL A 280 -0.67 3.11 -7.51
C VAL A 280 -1.28 4.47 -7.85
N HIS A 281 -2.34 4.87 -7.16
CA HIS A 281 -2.96 6.19 -7.34
C HIS A 281 -2.00 7.32 -6.99
N HIS A 282 -1.29 7.22 -5.87
CA HIS A 282 -0.28 8.20 -5.48
C HIS A 282 0.85 8.31 -6.52
N CYS A 283 1.35 7.18 -7.03
CA CYS A 283 2.39 7.17 -8.06
C CYS A 283 1.91 7.77 -9.39
N THR A 284 0.66 7.51 -9.80
CA THR A 284 0.10 8.09 -11.02
C THR A 284 -0.17 9.59 -10.87
N ALA A 285 -0.71 10.04 -9.72
CA ALA A 285 -0.98 11.45 -9.43
C ALA A 285 0.29 12.32 -9.41
N MET A 286 1.38 11.81 -8.81
CA MET A 286 2.68 12.52 -8.83
C MET A 286 3.20 12.75 -10.25
N ARG A 287 2.91 11.83 -11.17
CA ARG A 287 3.39 11.94 -12.56
C ARG A 287 2.76 13.11 -13.30
N PHE A 288 1.46 13.34 -13.13
CA PHE A 288 0.77 14.47 -13.78
C PHE A 288 1.30 15.83 -13.31
N SER A 289 1.77 15.90 -12.06
CA SER A 289 2.32 17.14 -11.49
C SER A 289 3.68 17.53 -12.10
N THR A 290 4.46 16.58 -12.63
CA THR A 290 5.75 16.88 -13.28
C THR A 290 5.59 17.24 -14.76
N SER A 291 4.48 16.84 -15.40
CA SER A 291 4.30 16.98 -16.85
C SER A 291 3.56 18.24 -17.28
N GLU A 292 3.03 19.05 -16.36
CA GLU A 292 2.56 20.38 -16.75
C GLU A 292 3.79 21.16 -17.24
N PRO A 293 3.90 21.48 -18.54
CA PRO A 293 4.98 22.32 -19.02
C PRO A 293 4.83 23.61 -18.26
N HIS A 294 5.85 23.93 -17.46
CA HIS A 294 6.03 25.26 -16.92
C HIS A 294 6.12 26.19 -18.14
N LYS A 295 4.97 26.64 -18.65
CA LYS A 295 4.90 27.90 -19.35
C LYS A 295 5.15 28.88 -18.22
N PRO A 296 6.37 29.42 -18.06
CA PRO A 296 6.60 30.42 -17.05
C PRO A 296 5.48 31.45 -17.22
N HIS A 297 4.82 31.79 -16.12
CA HIS A 297 3.82 32.85 -16.12
C HIS A 297 4.50 34.23 -16.27
N THR A 298 5.55 34.29 -17.08
CA THR A 298 6.19 35.52 -17.54
C THR A 298 5.29 36.30 -18.46
N ARG A 299 4.14 35.79 -18.92
CA ARG A 299 3.23 36.60 -19.75
C ARG A 299 2.69 37.83 -19.02
N ASN A 300 2.53 37.76 -17.69
CA ASN A 300 2.16 38.94 -16.89
C ASN A 300 3.38 39.80 -16.51
N ILE A 301 4.55 39.20 -16.29
CA ILE A 301 5.79 39.96 -16.06
C ILE A 301 6.23 40.72 -17.31
N LEU A 302 6.06 40.14 -18.51
CA LEU A 302 6.30 40.82 -19.78
C LEU A 302 5.27 41.92 -20.02
N HIS A 303 4.01 41.75 -19.61
CA HIS A 303 3.00 42.80 -19.73
C HIS A 303 3.21 43.95 -18.71
N GLU A 304 3.76 43.66 -17.52
CA GLU A 304 4.25 44.69 -16.57
C GLU A 304 5.54 45.36 -17.06
N LEU A 305 6.46 44.62 -17.66
CA LEU A 305 7.67 45.19 -18.26
C LEU A 305 7.34 46.07 -19.49
N ASP A 306 6.34 45.68 -20.30
CA ASP A 306 5.84 46.52 -21.39
C ASP A 306 5.14 47.79 -20.88
N SER A 307 4.37 47.71 -19.79
CA SER A 307 3.76 48.90 -19.20
C SER A 307 4.82 49.85 -18.60
N ILE A 308 5.89 49.31 -17.99
CA ILE A 308 7.04 50.10 -17.50
C ILE A 308 7.80 50.74 -18.68
N LYS A 309 8.01 50.01 -19.78
CA LYS A 309 8.68 50.53 -20.97
C LYS A 309 7.88 51.66 -21.64
N THR A 310 6.55 51.56 -21.60
CA THR A 310 5.64 52.61 -22.10
C THR A 310 5.63 53.86 -21.19
N ALA A 311 5.81 53.69 -19.88
CA ALA A 311 5.96 54.80 -18.95
C ALA A 311 7.33 55.50 -19.08
N ALA A 312 8.40 54.74 -19.32
CA ALA A 312 9.75 55.29 -19.51
C ALA A 312 9.88 56.13 -20.80
N THR A 313 9.21 55.75 -21.90
CA THR A 313 9.17 56.56 -23.13
C THR A 313 8.34 57.83 -22.97
N ALA A 314 7.29 57.83 -22.14
CA ALA A 314 6.54 59.04 -21.81
C ALA A 314 7.37 60.07 -21.02
N PHE A 315 8.34 59.62 -20.21
CA PHE A 315 9.26 60.51 -19.49
C PHE A 315 10.46 60.96 -20.33
N ALA A 316 10.94 60.13 -21.27
CA ALA A 316 12.05 60.50 -22.16
C ALA A 316 11.72 61.65 -23.13
N GLY A 317 10.44 61.86 -23.46
CA GLY A 317 10.00 63.04 -24.24
C GLY A 317 10.07 64.38 -23.49
N LYS A 318 10.37 64.36 -22.18
CA LYS A 318 10.43 65.55 -21.33
C LYS A 318 11.84 65.90 -20.84
N SER A 319 12.85 65.08 -21.18
CA SER A 319 14.19 65.18 -20.61
C SER A 319 15.29 65.32 -21.67
N THR A 320 15.02 66.09 -22.73
CA THR A 320 16.06 66.61 -23.65
C THR A 320 16.74 67.86 -23.07
N ALA A 321 16.98 67.88 -21.76
CA ALA A 321 17.83 68.83 -21.08
C ALA A 321 18.35 68.16 -19.80
N MET A 322 19.67 68.15 -19.61
CA MET A 322 20.43 67.47 -18.55
C MET A 322 20.50 65.94 -18.65
N GLU A 323 21.63 65.26 -18.51
CA GLU A 323 23.05 65.61 -18.46
C GLU A 323 23.82 64.29 -18.39
N LEU A 324 25.09 64.31 -18.78
CA LEU A 324 26.05 63.20 -18.69
C LEU A 324 26.19 62.64 -17.26
N GLY A 325 26.22 61.30 -17.12
CA GLY A 325 26.62 60.68 -15.85
C GLY A 325 26.69 59.15 -15.90
N SER A 326 27.91 58.64 -16.08
CA SER A 326 28.33 57.23 -16.09
C SER A 326 28.21 56.53 -14.72
N GLY A 327 27.97 55.21 -14.70
CA GLY A 327 28.18 54.34 -13.53
C GLY A 327 27.14 53.20 -13.41
N HIS A 328 27.31 52.05 -14.05
CA HIS A 328 27.91 50.82 -13.49
C HIS A 328 27.16 50.25 -12.27
N TYR A 329 26.46 49.11 -12.40
CA TYR A 329 26.41 47.97 -11.46
C TYR A 329 25.47 46.86 -12.00
N GLU A 330 26.07 45.84 -12.64
CA GLU A 330 25.48 44.54 -12.96
C GLU A 330 25.91 43.54 -11.87
N ALA A 331 24.98 43.01 -11.08
CA ALA A 331 25.16 41.74 -10.37
C ALA A 331 23.85 41.29 -9.72
N TYR A 332 23.10 40.38 -10.35
CA TYR A 332 22.25 39.39 -9.65
C TYR A 332 21.79 38.31 -10.63
N ALA A 333 22.61 37.27 -10.81
CA ALA A 333 22.19 36.04 -11.47
C ALA A 333 22.98 34.84 -10.91
N ASN A 334 22.47 34.19 -9.87
CA ASN A 334 22.78 32.79 -9.58
C ASN A 334 21.86 32.19 -8.51
N TYR A 335 20.59 31.95 -8.86
CA TYR A 335 19.80 30.93 -8.17
C TYR A 335 19.81 29.66 -9.02
N ARG A 336 20.72 28.78 -8.63
CA ARG A 336 21.02 27.48 -9.19
C ARG A 336 19.76 26.61 -9.19
N THR A 337 19.35 26.21 -10.39
CA THR A 337 18.31 25.21 -10.66
C THR A 337 18.64 23.89 -9.96
N MET A 338 17.85 23.52 -8.96
CA MET A 338 17.84 22.14 -8.42
C MET A 338 17.19 21.24 -9.47
N HIS A 339 18.03 20.58 -10.26
CA HIS A 339 17.65 19.45 -11.09
C HIS A 339 17.28 18.27 -10.19
N TRP A 340 15.99 18.01 -10.06
CA TRP A 340 15.48 16.74 -9.56
C TRP A 340 15.72 15.68 -10.64
N SER A 341 16.67 14.77 -10.37
CA SER A 341 16.94 13.57 -11.18
C SER A 341 16.33 12.35 -10.51
#